data_AF-A0A829Y5L5-F1
#
_entry.id   AF-A0A829Y5L5-F1
#
_cell.length_a   1.000
_cell.length_b   1.000
_cell.length_c   1.000
_cell.angle_alpha   90.00
_cell.angle_beta   90.00
_cell.angle_gamma   90.00
#
_symmetry.space_group_name_H-M   'P 1'
#
loop_
_entity.id
_entity.type
_entity.pdbx_description
1 polymer ?
#
loop_
_entity_poly.entity_id
_entity_poly.type
_entity_poly.pdbx_seq_one_letter_code
_entity_poly.pdbx_strand_id
1 'polypeptide(L)'
;MLTKDFKDRSAKERIARESQALAELLAARELREFPSTRQCEIGPFVVECLFAEQALVVELSPSDARLKFLTDMGYRVLAIDPRELSRHPRRVLRRLHAALKR
;
A
#
# COMPACT_ATOMS: atom_id res chain seq x y z
N MET A 1 2.82 -33.92 14.73
CA MET A 1 3.13 -32.48 14.54
C MET A 1 3.22 -32.21 13.04
N LEU A 2 2.18 -31.68 12.38
CA LEU A 2 2.16 -31.52 10.90
C LEU A 2 1.27 -30.36 10.41
N THR A 3 1.01 -29.34 11.24
CA THR A 3 0.05 -28.27 10.93
C THR A 3 0.65 -26.89 10.67
N LYS A 4 1.98 -26.72 10.81
CA LYS A 4 2.62 -25.40 10.64
C LYS A 4 2.90 -25.05 9.16
N ASP A 5 3.29 -26.02 8.33
CA ASP A 5 3.77 -25.74 6.96
C ASP A 5 2.68 -25.30 5.97
N PHE A 6 1.43 -25.78 6.13
CA PHE A 6 0.31 -25.38 5.25
C PHE A 6 -0.16 -23.94 5.51
N LYS A 7 -0.09 -23.50 6.78
CA LYS A 7 -0.57 -22.18 7.19
C LYS A 7 0.36 -21.08 6.66
N ASP A 8 1.67 -21.35 6.63
CA ASP A 8 2.67 -20.41 6.12
C ASP A 8 2.65 -20.25 4.59
N ARG A 9 2.41 -21.33 3.83
CA ARG A 9 2.26 -21.22 2.37
C ARG A 9 1.04 -20.36 2.01
N SER A 10 -0.08 -20.56 2.71
CA SER A 10 -1.31 -19.80 2.47
C SER A 10 -1.14 -18.31 2.81
N ALA A 11 -0.40 -17.97 3.87
CA ALA A 11 -0.13 -16.59 4.24
C ALA A 11 0.78 -15.90 3.22
N LYS A 12 1.86 -16.56 2.77
CA LYS A 12 2.78 -16.01 1.76
C LYS A 12 2.09 -15.78 0.41
N GLU A 13 1.27 -16.73 -0.04
CA GLU A 13 0.49 -16.56 -1.28
C GLU A 13 -0.50 -15.42 -1.18
N ARG A 14 -1.11 -15.22 -0.02
CA ARG A 14 -2.03 -14.10 0.21
C ARG A 14 -1.31 -12.77 0.12
N ILE A 15 -0.19 -12.60 0.82
CA ILE A 15 0.62 -11.37 0.79
C ILE A 15 1.05 -11.06 -0.65
N ALA A 16 1.55 -12.06 -1.39
CA ALA A 16 1.95 -11.88 -2.78
C ALA A 16 0.79 -11.41 -3.67
N ARG A 17 -0.41 -11.97 -3.49
CA ARG A 17 -1.61 -11.54 -4.22
C ARG A 17 -2.02 -10.11 -3.86
N GLU A 18 -1.94 -9.74 -2.59
CA GLU A 18 -2.30 -8.41 -2.11
C GLU A 18 -1.32 -7.35 -2.65
N SER A 19 -0.01 -7.61 -2.61
CA SER A 19 1.01 -6.75 -3.23
C SER A 19 0.82 -6.64 -4.74
N GLN A 20 0.46 -7.73 -5.42
CA GLN A 20 0.17 -7.72 -6.86
C GLN A 20 -1.08 -6.89 -7.19
N ALA A 21 -2.16 -7.01 -6.42
CA ALA A 21 -3.36 -6.22 -6.62
C ALA A 21 -3.10 -4.71 -6.43
N LEU A 22 -2.24 -4.34 -5.48
CA LEU A 22 -1.83 -2.96 -5.31
C LEU A 22 -0.97 -2.49 -6.49
N ALA A 23 -0.05 -3.32 -6.96
CA ALA A 23 0.78 -3.03 -8.11
C ALA A 23 -0.06 -2.72 -9.37
N GLU A 24 -1.11 -3.51 -9.61
CA GLU A 24 -2.05 -3.30 -10.72
C GLU A 24 -2.87 -2.02 -10.55
N LEU A 25 -3.33 -1.71 -9.33
CA LEU A 25 -4.02 -0.46 -9.03
C LEU A 25 -3.13 0.75 -9.31
N LEU A 26 -1.85 0.70 -8.89
CA LEU A 26 -0.89 1.78 -9.08
C LEU A 26 -0.51 1.98 -10.54
N ALA A 27 -0.62 0.95 -11.37
CA ALA A 27 -0.41 1.03 -12.82
C ALA A 27 -1.60 1.64 -13.59
N ALA A 28 -2.70 1.98 -12.90
CA ALA A 28 -3.87 2.60 -13.53
C ALA A 28 -3.51 3.89 -14.28
N ARG A 29 -4.17 4.13 -15.42
CA ARG A 29 -3.86 5.25 -16.31
C ARG A 29 -4.02 6.60 -15.61
N GLU A 30 -5.00 6.67 -14.71
CA GLU A 30 -5.35 7.82 -13.89
C GLU A 30 -4.24 8.26 -12.93
N LEU A 31 -3.26 7.40 -12.65
CA LEU A 31 -2.15 7.68 -11.74
C LEU A 31 -0.85 8.01 -12.47
N ARG A 32 -0.80 7.89 -13.80
CA ARG A 32 0.43 8.07 -14.59
C ARG A 32 1.04 9.46 -14.49
N GLU A 33 0.23 10.47 -14.18
CA GLU A 33 0.70 11.85 -14.00
C GLU A 33 1.44 12.08 -12.67
N PHE A 34 1.36 11.12 -11.73
CA PHE A 34 1.98 11.22 -10.42
C PHE A 34 3.18 10.26 -10.32
N PRO A 35 4.42 10.77 -10.28
CA PRO A 35 5.60 9.94 -10.09
C PRO A 35 5.54 9.18 -8.77
N SER A 36 5.82 7.88 -8.82
CA SER A 36 5.77 7.02 -7.64
C SER A 36 6.96 6.07 -7.58
N THR A 37 7.45 5.82 -6.38
CA THR A 37 8.50 4.83 -6.10
C THR A 37 7.88 3.68 -5.31
N ARG A 38 8.14 2.44 -5.73
CA ARG A 38 7.66 1.24 -5.05
C ARG A 38 8.74 0.69 -4.12
N GLN A 39 8.31 0.06 -3.02
CA GLN A 39 9.19 -0.70 -2.11
C GLN A 39 10.43 0.10 -1.67
N CYS A 40 10.23 1.34 -1.24
CA CYS A 40 11.31 2.22 -0.80
C CYS A 40 11.46 2.24 0.72
N GLU A 41 12.67 2.49 1.20
CA GLU A 41 12.95 2.61 2.63
C GLU A 41 12.63 4.01 3.14
N ILE A 42 11.87 4.08 4.24
CA ILE A 42 11.61 5.28 5.02
C ILE A 42 11.87 4.93 6.49
N GLY A 43 13.03 5.33 7.00
CA GLY A 43 13.48 4.97 8.33
C GLY A 43 13.58 3.44 8.49
N PRO A 44 12.94 2.84 9.52
CA PRO A 44 13.02 1.40 9.76
C PRO A 44 12.06 0.57 8.89
N PHE A 45 11.31 1.20 7.98
CA PHE A 45 10.25 0.54 7.21
C PHE A 45 10.53 0.57 5.72
N VAL A 46 10.33 -0.58 5.05
CA VAL A 46 10.09 -0.62 3.61
C VAL A 46 8.60 -0.35 3.39
N VAL A 47 8.28 0.70 2.62
CA VAL A 47 6.90 1.09 2.32
C VAL A 47 6.48 0.64 0.93
N GLU A 48 5.20 0.31 0.76
CA GLU A 48 4.69 -0.27 -0.50
C GLU A 48 4.83 0.70 -1.68
N CYS A 49 4.42 1.97 -1.48
CA CYS A 49 4.53 3.00 -2.50
C CYS A 49 4.61 4.41 -1.90
N LEU A 50 5.48 5.23 -2.48
CA LEU A 50 5.69 6.63 -2.13
C LEU A 50 5.44 7.53 -3.35
N PHE A 51 4.61 8.56 -3.15
CA PHE A 51 4.46 9.71 -4.03
C PHE A 51 5.14 10.90 -3.37
N ALA A 52 6.42 11.11 -3.69
CA ALA A 52 7.30 12.03 -2.95
C ALA A 52 6.84 13.49 -3.05
N GLU A 53 6.43 13.93 -4.24
CA GLU A 53 5.97 15.31 -4.47
C GLU A 53 4.73 15.68 -3.64
N GLN A 54 3.87 14.70 -3.36
CA GLN A 54 2.64 14.89 -2.58
C GLN A 54 2.82 14.53 -1.09
N ALA A 55 4.03 14.17 -0.68
CA ALA A 55 4.33 13.60 0.63
C ALA A 55 3.32 12.52 1.04
N LEU A 56 2.96 11.63 0.11
CA LEU A 56 1.92 10.61 0.30
C LEU A 56 2.53 9.20 0.22
N VAL A 57 2.31 8.41 1.26
CA VAL A 57 2.65 6.98 1.32
C VAL A 57 1.37 6.17 1.20
N VAL A 58 1.40 5.11 0.39
CA VAL A 58 0.31 4.14 0.27
C VAL A 58 0.76 2.82 0.89
N GLU A 59 -0.03 2.27 1.80
CA GLU A 59 0.30 1.07 2.57
C GLU A 59 -0.89 0.12 2.66
N LEU A 60 -0.62 -1.19 2.60
CA LEU A 60 -1.61 -2.23 2.84
C LEU A 60 -1.64 -2.56 4.33
N SER A 61 -2.76 -2.28 5.00
CA SER A 61 -2.97 -2.56 6.43
C SER A 61 -1.75 -2.24 7.34
N PRO A 62 -1.23 -1.00 7.32
CA PRO A 62 -0.09 -0.63 8.17
C PRO A 62 -0.44 -0.75 9.65
N SER A 63 0.54 -1.07 10.49
CA SER A 63 0.39 -1.05 11.95
C SER A 63 0.32 0.38 12.48
N ASP A 64 -0.27 0.58 13.66
CA ASP A 64 -0.36 1.91 14.29
C ASP A 64 1.01 2.55 14.53
N ALA A 65 2.02 1.76 14.90
CA ALA A 65 3.39 2.23 15.08
C ALA A 65 3.99 2.74 13.76
N ARG A 66 3.74 2.02 12.65
CA ARG A 66 4.17 2.44 11.31
C ARG A 66 3.44 3.71 10.86
N LEU A 67 2.13 3.79 11.06
CA LEU A 67 1.33 4.98 10.78
C LEU A 67 1.84 6.21 11.52
N LYS A 68 2.07 6.06 12.83
CA LYS A 68 2.59 7.13 13.68
C LYS A 68 3.95 7.62 13.18
N PHE A 69 4.89 6.70 12.96
CA PHE A 69 6.24 7.06 12.49
C PHE A 69 6.21 7.83 11.16
N LEU A 70 5.46 7.32 10.16
CA LEU A 70 5.38 7.97 8.85
C LEU A 70 4.72 9.35 8.94
N THR A 71 3.69 9.49 9.78
CA THR A 71 3.02 10.77 10.01
C THR A 71 3.93 11.76 10.73
N ASP A 72 4.69 11.32 11.74
CA ASP A 72 5.67 12.15 12.47
C ASP A 72 6.79 12.65 11.54
N MET A 73 7.13 11.87 10.50
CA MET A 73 8.07 12.25 9.44
C MET A 73 7.49 13.24 8.41
N GLY A 74 6.22 13.63 8.54
CA GLY A 74 5.55 14.59 7.66
C GLY A 74 4.83 13.97 6.46
N TYR A 75 4.75 12.64 6.38
CA TYR A 75 4.00 11.98 5.31
C TYR A 75 2.52 11.83 5.67
N ARG A 76 1.66 12.03 4.67
CA ARG A 76 0.29 11.53 4.71
C ARG A 76 0.32 10.04 4.38
N VAL A 77 -0.46 9.23 5.08
CA VAL A 77 -0.56 7.80 4.80
C VAL A 77 -1.96 7.43 4.35
N LEU A 78 -2.08 6.84 3.16
CA LEU A 78 -3.28 6.18 2.69
C LEU A 78 -3.21 4.68 3.02
N ALA A 79 -3.79 4.32 4.15
CA ALA A 79 -3.99 2.92 4.52
C ALA A 79 -5.12 2.29 3.67
N ILE A 80 -4.81 1.18 3.01
CA ILE A 80 -5.73 0.41 2.18
C ILE A 80 -5.96 -0.95 2.84
N ASP A 81 -7.24 -1.30 3.06
CA ASP A 81 -7.61 -2.67 3.43
C ASP A 81 -7.50 -3.57 2.18
N PRO A 82 -6.71 -4.66 2.20
CA PRO A 82 -6.61 -5.61 1.10
C PRO A 82 -7.95 -6.18 0.63
N ARG A 83 -8.93 -6.30 1.53
CA ARG A 83 -10.30 -6.73 1.20
C ARG A 83 -11.04 -5.66 0.40
N GLU A 84 -10.86 -4.38 0.74
CA GLU A 84 -11.42 -3.27 -0.02
C GLU A 84 -10.78 -3.20 -1.40
N LEU A 85 -9.46 -3.35 -1.48
CA LEU A 85 -8.72 -3.39 -2.74
C LEU A 85 -9.23 -4.49 -3.67
N SER A 86 -9.45 -5.68 -3.12
CA SER A 86 -9.94 -6.83 -3.89
C SER A 86 -11.39 -6.66 -4.34
N ARG A 87 -12.28 -6.17 -3.46
CA ARG A 87 -13.73 -6.10 -3.73
C ARG A 87 -14.14 -4.83 -4.49
N HIS A 88 -13.44 -3.72 -4.24
CA HIS A 88 -13.81 -2.39 -4.69
C HIS A 88 -12.60 -1.58 -5.21
N PRO A 89 -11.80 -2.11 -6.16
CA PRO A 89 -10.58 -1.46 -6.62
C PRO A 89 -10.83 -0.04 -7.17
N ARG A 90 -11.93 0.18 -7.88
CA ARG A 90 -12.32 1.52 -8.39
C ARG A 90 -12.61 2.54 -7.29
N ARG A 91 -13.01 2.11 -6.10
CA ARG A 91 -13.22 3.00 -4.94
C ARG A 91 -11.87 3.40 -4.34
N VAL A 92 -10.97 2.44 -4.20
CA VAL A 92 -9.60 2.67 -3.73
C VAL A 92 -8.86 3.60 -4.69
N LEU A 93 -8.95 3.36 -6.00
CA LEU A 93 -8.36 4.23 -7.03
C LEU A 93 -8.85 5.68 -6.92
N ARG A 94 -10.18 5.88 -6.77
CA ARG A 94 -10.76 7.22 -6.61
C ARG A 94 -10.25 7.92 -5.35
N ARG A 95 -10.12 7.20 -4.24
CA ARG A 95 -9.56 7.74 -2.99
C ARG A 95 -8.09 8.11 -3.14
N LEU A 96 -7.29 7.26 -3.77
CA LEU A 96 -5.88 7.52 -4.05
C LEU A 96 -5.72 8.76 -4.93
N HIS A 97 -6.42 8.81 -6.05
CA HIS A 97 -6.38 9.96 -6.95
C HIS A 97 -6.84 11.26 -6.26
N ALA A 98 -7.87 11.19 -5.40
CA ALA A 98 -8.29 12.34 -4.60
C ALA A 98 -7.25 12.77 -3.55
N ALA A 99 -6.49 11.83 -2.98
CA ALA A 99 -5.40 12.13 -2.04
C ALA A 99 -4.21 12.79 -2.75
N LEU A 100 -3.93 12.41 -3.99
CA LEU A 100 -2.84 12.96 -4.81
C LEU A 100 -3.12 14.40 -5.29
N LYS A 101 -4.38 14.77 -5.48
CA LYS A 101 -4.80 16.12 -5.91
C LYS A 101 -4.95 17.14 -4.79
N ARG A 102 -4.62 16.77 -3.55
CA ARG A 102 -4.64 17.65 -2.38
C ARG A 102 -3.24 18.13 -2.05
#